data_AF-A0A9N9X0A7-F1
#
_entry.id   AF-A0A9N9X0A7-F1
#
_cell.length_a   1.000
_cell.length_b   1.000
_cell.length_c   1.000
_cell.angle_alpha   90.00
_cell.angle_beta   90.00
_cell.angle_gamma   90.00
#
_symmetry.space_group_name_H-M   'P 1'
#
loop_
_entity.id
_entity.type
_entity.pdbx_description
1 polymer ?
#
loop_
_entity_poly.entity_id
_entity_poly.type
_entity_poly.pdbx_seq_one_letter_code
_entity_poly.pdbx_strand_id
1 'polypeptide(L)'
;MSCPVTKEKVEFVTKQFLCNVPLNNFQWNDIFSDLILDEIAQQTLLDSTINSNLVLHLPLPTNYQKSFLKRIIDCLEECRQRYSELKETVICDEIYSAYGRLVAIAVTEDNFKHYMIKDKDKVISLKESNNLISDGTTGVEIICASRCLYHNVGPPDTYVLKLPWEEVNIEECHKLGVIDSIIAADIVYDEDSFVALVGALKCLTESCSVKRVIFSCTERNPETLKSFLLQMNSASFFQQELEIPVQNNFIWPTDTPVKLFSFKRSL
;
A
#
# COMPACT_ATOMS: atom_id res chain seq x y z
N MET A 1 32.63 -0.37 6.31
CA MET A 1 31.39 -0.04 7.04
C MET A 1 30.81 1.19 6.39
N SER A 2 29.62 1.10 5.82
CA SER A 2 28.97 2.24 5.14
C SER A 2 28.66 3.35 6.15
N CYS A 3 28.70 4.60 5.70
CA CYS A 3 28.31 5.75 6.52
C CYS A 3 26.84 5.59 7.00
N PRO A 4 26.51 5.90 8.26
CA PRO A 4 25.14 5.78 8.79
C PRO A 4 24.09 6.52 7.94
N VAL A 5 24.45 7.69 7.40
CA VAL A 5 23.59 8.50 6.53
C VAL A 5 23.27 7.78 5.22
N THR A 6 24.25 7.11 4.63
CA THR A 6 24.07 6.31 3.39
C THR A 6 23.14 5.13 3.65
N LYS A 7 23.23 4.51 4.83
CA LYS A 7 22.34 3.40 5.21
C LYS A 7 20.88 3.85 5.29
N GLU A 8 20.60 4.98 5.93
CA GLU A 8 19.23 5.53 6.00
C GLU A 8 18.65 5.85 4.61
N LYS A 9 19.47 6.40 3.70
CA LYS A 9 19.06 6.65 2.32
C LYS A 9 18.74 5.34 1.58
N VAL A 10 19.57 4.31 1.74
CA VAL A 10 19.32 2.97 1.16
C VAL A 10 18.00 2.41 1.68
N GLU A 11 17.77 2.43 3.01
CA GLU A 11 16.52 1.94 3.61
C GLU A 11 15.29 2.68 3.06
N PHE A 12 15.40 4.00 2.84
CA PHE A 12 14.34 4.81 2.28
C PHE A 12 14.05 4.48 0.81
N VAL A 13 15.08 4.29 -0.02
CA VAL A 13 14.95 3.84 -1.41
C VAL A 13 14.34 2.44 -1.45
N THR A 14 14.81 1.52 -0.61
CA THR A 14 14.29 0.16 -0.52
C THR A 14 12.80 0.15 -0.18
N LYS A 15 12.37 0.99 0.76
CA LYS A 15 10.95 1.11 1.11
C LYS A 15 10.10 1.54 -0.09
N GLN A 16 10.54 2.54 -0.86
CA GLN A 16 9.83 2.99 -2.06
C GLN A 16 9.80 1.93 -3.15
N PHE A 17 10.92 1.22 -3.36
CA PHE A 17 11.00 0.11 -4.31
C PHE A 17 10.01 -0.99 -3.96
N LEU A 18 10.03 -1.46 -2.71
CA LEU A 18 9.13 -2.52 -2.23
C LEU A 18 7.64 -2.14 -2.33
N CYS A 19 7.31 -0.86 -2.13
CA CYS A 19 5.95 -0.34 -2.31
C CYS A 19 5.54 -0.18 -3.80
N ASN A 20 6.42 -0.50 -4.76
CA ASN A 20 6.21 -0.30 -6.20
C ASN A 20 5.86 1.17 -6.53
N VAL A 21 6.54 2.12 -5.89
CA VAL A 21 6.33 3.56 -6.15
C VAL A 21 6.77 3.88 -7.59
N PRO A 22 5.93 4.55 -8.41
CA PRO A 22 6.30 4.91 -9.77
C PRO A 22 7.63 5.67 -9.82
N LEU A 23 8.53 5.29 -10.72
CA LEU A 23 9.88 5.87 -10.77
C LEU A 23 9.90 7.39 -11.01
N ASN A 24 8.85 7.93 -11.64
CA ASN A 24 8.68 9.38 -11.84
C ASN A 24 8.41 10.14 -10.53
N ASN A 25 7.86 9.45 -9.52
CA ASN A 25 7.54 10.01 -8.20
C ASN A 25 8.56 9.56 -7.14
N PHE A 26 9.63 8.87 -7.55
CA PHE A 26 10.58 8.23 -6.66
C PHE A 26 11.57 9.26 -6.10
N GLN A 27 11.69 9.28 -4.78
CA GLN A 27 12.56 10.21 -4.07
C GLN A 27 13.93 9.57 -3.82
N TRP A 28 14.93 9.99 -4.61
CA TRP A 28 16.29 9.43 -4.55
C TRP A 28 17.18 10.06 -3.48
N ASN A 29 16.82 11.24 -2.93
CA ASN A 29 17.53 11.92 -1.83
C ASN A 29 19.06 12.00 -2.00
N ASP A 30 19.52 12.32 -3.21
CA ASP A 30 20.94 12.37 -3.57
C ASP A 30 21.73 11.12 -3.13
N ILE A 31 21.11 9.94 -3.21
CA ILE A 31 21.78 8.68 -2.83
C ILE A 31 22.94 8.35 -3.78
N PHE A 32 22.88 8.78 -5.04
CA PHE A 32 23.86 8.42 -6.07
C PHE A 32 25.26 9.00 -5.80
N SER A 33 25.37 10.16 -5.14
CA SER A 33 26.67 10.70 -4.72
C SER A 33 27.35 9.81 -3.68
N ASP A 34 26.57 9.09 -2.89
CA ASP A 34 27.07 8.20 -1.86
C ASP A 34 27.37 6.82 -2.46
N LEU A 35 26.46 6.30 -3.30
CA LEU A 35 26.61 4.99 -3.94
C LEU A 35 27.85 4.93 -4.83
N ILE A 36 28.12 5.97 -5.62
CA ILE A 36 29.27 5.96 -6.55
C ILE A 36 30.62 5.92 -5.82
N LEU A 37 30.64 6.30 -4.54
CA LEU A 37 31.84 6.30 -3.68
C LEU A 37 31.91 5.09 -2.74
N ASP A 38 30.85 4.29 -2.65
CA ASP A 38 30.72 3.18 -1.70
C ASP A 38 30.11 1.94 -2.39
N GLU A 39 30.97 1.04 -2.83
CA GLU A 39 30.59 -0.25 -3.42
C GLU A 39 29.77 -1.12 -2.44
N ILE A 40 30.03 -1.04 -1.13
CA ILE A 40 29.26 -1.77 -0.12
C ILE A 40 27.83 -1.24 -0.07
N ALA A 41 27.64 0.07 -0.23
CA ALA A 41 26.30 0.67 -0.31
C ALA A 41 25.55 0.24 -1.59
N GLN A 42 26.25 0.12 -2.72
CA GLN A 42 25.67 -0.44 -3.96
C GLN A 42 25.17 -1.88 -3.75
N GLN A 43 26.01 -2.74 -3.17
CA GLN A 43 25.65 -4.12 -2.85
C GLN A 43 24.49 -4.19 -1.85
N THR A 44 24.51 -3.36 -0.81
CA THR A 44 23.44 -3.29 0.21
C THR A 44 22.11 -2.88 -0.41
N LEU A 45 22.10 -1.91 -1.33
CA LEU A 45 20.90 -1.54 -2.06
C LEU A 45 20.37 -2.71 -2.90
N LEU A 46 21.26 -3.42 -3.60
CA LEU A 46 20.87 -4.54 -4.44
C LEU A 46 20.28 -5.70 -3.61
N ASP A 47 20.91 -6.05 -2.49
CA ASP A 47 20.51 -7.13 -1.60
C ASP A 47 19.24 -6.82 -0.79
N SER A 48 18.97 -5.54 -0.55
CA SER A 48 17.72 -5.11 0.08
C SER A 48 16.58 -4.89 -0.93
N THR A 49 16.86 -4.91 -2.23
CA THR A 49 15.86 -4.74 -3.31
C THR A 49 15.72 -6.01 -4.15
N ILE A 50 16.37 -6.07 -5.31
CA ILE A 50 16.16 -7.09 -6.35
C ILE A 50 16.71 -8.45 -5.97
N ASN A 51 17.78 -8.50 -5.19
CA ASN A 51 18.33 -9.74 -4.68
C ASN A 51 17.76 -10.14 -3.31
N SER A 52 16.81 -9.36 -2.77
CA SER A 52 16.22 -9.70 -1.49
C SER A 52 15.44 -11.01 -1.58
N ASN A 53 15.53 -11.84 -0.55
CA ASN A 53 14.81 -13.11 -0.50
C ASN A 53 13.30 -12.94 -0.70
N LEU A 54 12.75 -11.82 -0.21
CA LEU A 54 11.35 -11.44 -0.39
C LEU A 54 10.99 -11.28 -1.86
N VAL A 55 11.75 -10.50 -2.62
CA VAL A 55 11.47 -10.18 -4.03
C VAL A 55 11.76 -11.36 -4.95
N LEU A 56 12.73 -12.20 -4.60
CA LEU A 56 13.01 -13.44 -5.33
C LEU A 56 11.88 -14.47 -5.21
N HIS A 57 11.12 -14.49 -4.10
CA HIS A 57 10.00 -15.41 -3.89
C HIS A 57 8.64 -14.82 -4.23
N LEU A 58 8.44 -13.52 -4.01
CA LEU A 58 7.21 -12.78 -4.29
C LEU A 58 7.57 -11.55 -5.14
N PRO A 59 7.71 -11.69 -6.47
CA PRO A 59 8.31 -10.66 -7.30
C PRO A 59 7.39 -9.46 -7.54
N LEU A 60 7.98 -8.27 -7.51
CA LEU A 60 7.37 -7.07 -8.08
C LEU A 60 7.27 -7.18 -9.61
N PRO A 61 6.47 -6.34 -10.30
CA PRO A 61 6.37 -6.38 -11.77
C PRO A 61 7.74 -6.34 -12.45
N THR A 62 8.02 -7.29 -13.36
CA THR A 62 9.35 -7.45 -13.98
C THR A 62 9.81 -6.16 -14.67
N ASN A 63 8.91 -5.45 -15.36
CA ASN A 63 9.23 -4.20 -16.05
C ASN A 63 9.57 -3.07 -15.08
N TYR A 64 8.97 -3.06 -13.89
CA TYR A 64 9.32 -2.12 -12.84
C TYR A 64 10.74 -2.38 -12.34
N GLN A 65 11.07 -3.63 -12.01
CA GLN A 65 12.41 -4.01 -11.56
C GLN A 65 13.49 -3.68 -12.62
N LYS A 66 13.21 -3.96 -13.91
CA LYS A 66 14.08 -3.59 -15.04
C LYS A 66 14.30 -2.08 -15.10
N SER A 67 13.23 -1.30 -15.02
CA SER A 67 13.32 0.16 -15.10
C SER A 67 14.06 0.76 -13.90
N PHE A 68 13.89 0.16 -12.71
CA PHE A 68 14.58 0.55 -11.49
C PHE A 68 16.10 0.37 -11.61
N LEU A 69 16.59 -0.82 -11.99
CA LEU A 69 18.03 -1.01 -12.19
C LEU A 69 18.58 -0.19 -13.34
N LYS A 70 17.85 -0.08 -14.45
CA LYS A 70 18.29 0.74 -15.56
C LYS A 70 18.51 2.19 -15.11
N ARG A 71 17.57 2.75 -14.33
CA ARG A 71 17.72 4.08 -13.76
C ARG A 71 18.94 4.20 -12.85
N ILE A 72 19.20 3.19 -12.01
CA ILE A 72 20.40 3.19 -11.15
C ILE A 72 21.68 3.18 -11.99
N ILE A 73 21.75 2.32 -13.01
CA ILE A 73 22.89 2.23 -13.93
C ILE A 73 23.13 3.58 -14.60
N ASP A 74 22.09 4.14 -15.23
CA ASP A 74 22.18 5.42 -15.94
C ASP A 74 22.71 6.54 -15.01
N CYS A 75 22.16 6.65 -13.78
CA CYS A 75 22.58 7.66 -12.82
C CYS A 75 24.01 7.44 -12.27
N LEU A 76 24.44 6.20 -12.04
CA LEU A 76 25.80 5.89 -11.60
C LEU A 76 26.83 6.18 -12.71
N GLU A 77 26.50 5.88 -13.96
CA GLU A 77 27.36 6.18 -15.12
C GLU A 77 27.51 7.69 -15.34
N GLU A 78 26.42 8.45 -15.21
CA GLU A 78 26.44 9.92 -15.21
C GLU A 78 27.30 10.48 -14.06
N CYS A 79 27.17 9.91 -12.87
CA CYS A 79 27.96 10.31 -11.71
C CYS A 79 29.45 10.00 -11.91
N ARG A 80 29.79 8.81 -12.43
CA ARG A 80 31.19 8.43 -12.74
C ARG A 80 31.87 9.44 -13.65
N GLN A 81 31.18 9.89 -14.71
CA GLN A 81 31.72 10.91 -15.62
C GLN A 81 32.04 12.22 -14.89
N ARG A 82 31.20 12.63 -13.93
CA ARG A 82 31.38 13.85 -13.13
C ARG A 82 32.53 13.77 -12.13
N TYR A 83 32.79 12.60 -11.56
CA TYR A 83 33.80 12.40 -10.51
C TYR A 83 35.15 11.86 -11.01
N SER A 84 35.25 11.48 -12.29
CA SER A 84 36.42 10.78 -12.84
C SER A 84 37.76 11.51 -12.69
N GLU A 85 37.75 12.82 -12.45
CA GLU A 85 38.95 13.64 -12.22
C GLU A 85 39.36 13.74 -10.74
N LEU A 86 38.48 13.42 -9.79
CA LEU A 86 38.65 13.74 -8.36
C LEU A 86 38.82 12.51 -7.45
N LYS A 87 38.21 11.37 -7.79
CA LYS A 87 38.28 10.13 -6.99
C LYS A 87 38.11 8.89 -7.87
N GLU A 88 38.72 7.79 -7.43
CA GLU A 88 38.41 6.46 -7.96
C GLU A 88 36.92 6.15 -7.68
N THR A 89 36.18 5.85 -8.75
CA THR A 89 34.75 5.54 -8.71
C THR A 89 34.55 4.19 -9.38
N VAL A 90 33.87 3.29 -8.70
CA VAL A 90 33.65 1.92 -9.17
C VAL A 90 32.15 1.63 -9.18
N ILE A 91 31.67 1.10 -10.29
CA ILE A 91 30.31 0.56 -10.40
C ILE A 91 30.45 -0.95 -10.25
N CYS A 92 29.72 -1.51 -9.30
CA CYS A 92 29.74 -2.92 -8.93
C CYS A 92 29.21 -3.80 -10.10
N ASP A 93 29.96 -4.83 -10.49
CA ASP A 93 29.60 -5.73 -11.62
C ASP A 93 28.28 -6.48 -11.36
N GLU A 94 27.93 -6.66 -10.09
CA GLU A 94 26.71 -7.28 -9.60
C GLU A 94 25.47 -6.50 -10.04
N ILE A 95 25.56 -5.18 -10.22
CA ILE A 95 24.45 -4.35 -10.74
C ILE A 95 24.15 -4.75 -12.18
N TYR A 96 25.16 -4.81 -13.04
CA TYR A 96 25.01 -5.21 -14.44
C TYR A 96 24.56 -6.67 -14.54
N SER A 97 25.11 -7.54 -13.70
CA SER A 97 24.72 -8.95 -13.61
C SER A 97 23.25 -9.10 -13.21
N ALA A 98 22.77 -8.34 -12.23
CA ALA A 98 21.37 -8.35 -11.82
C ALA A 98 20.44 -7.84 -12.92
N TYR A 99 20.83 -6.77 -13.63
CA TYR A 99 20.07 -6.28 -14.77
C TYR A 99 20.01 -7.32 -15.90
N GLY A 100 21.14 -7.96 -16.22
CA GLY A 100 21.20 -9.05 -17.20
C GLY A 100 20.27 -10.20 -16.84
N ARG A 101 20.23 -10.63 -15.56
CA ARG A 101 19.27 -11.63 -15.08
C ARG A 101 17.83 -11.20 -15.32
N LEU A 102 17.48 -9.97 -14.98
CA LEU A 102 16.12 -9.47 -15.18
C LEU A 102 15.73 -9.41 -16.67
N VAL A 103 16.63 -8.97 -17.54
CA VAL A 103 16.40 -8.91 -19.00
C VAL A 103 16.15 -10.30 -19.57
N ALA A 104 16.86 -11.32 -19.08
CA ALA A 104 16.67 -12.71 -19.49
C ALA A 104 15.35 -13.34 -19.00
N ILE A 105 14.73 -12.79 -17.96
CA ILE A 105 13.45 -13.27 -17.43
C ILE A 105 12.29 -12.79 -18.31
N ALA A 106 11.45 -13.74 -18.72
CA ALA A 106 10.17 -13.46 -19.37
C ALA A 106 9.26 -12.66 -18.44
N VAL A 107 8.50 -11.71 -18.98
CA VAL A 107 7.58 -10.90 -18.18
C VAL A 107 6.58 -11.81 -17.47
N THR A 108 6.55 -11.76 -16.14
CA THR A 108 5.59 -12.51 -15.33
C THR A 108 4.33 -11.69 -15.11
N GLU A 109 3.21 -12.36 -14.83
CA GLU A 109 1.95 -11.71 -14.42
C GLU A 109 1.90 -11.40 -12.91
N ASP A 110 2.96 -11.76 -12.17
CA ASP A 110 3.06 -11.48 -10.74
C ASP A 110 3.33 -9.99 -10.49
N ASN A 111 2.43 -9.34 -9.77
CA ASN A 111 2.55 -7.95 -9.37
C ASN A 111 2.44 -7.83 -7.86
N PHE A 112 3.48 -8.24 -7.14
CA PHE A 112 3.49 -8.03 -5.70
C PHE A 112 3.86 -6.60 -5.32
N LYS A 113 3.28 -6.11 -4.23
CA LYS A 113 3.71 -4.93 -3.46
C LYS A 113 3.99 -5.36 -2.04
N HIS A 114 5.02 -4.77 -1.43
CA HIS A 114 5.44 -5.10 -0.08
C HIS A 114 5.51 -3.86 0.80
N TYR A 115 4.90 -3.95 1.98
CA TYR A 115 4.82 -2.88 2.94
C TYR A 115 5.51 -3.30 4.24
N MET A 116 6.61 -2.64 4.56
CA MET A 116 7.38 -2.88 5.79
C MET A 116 6.74 -2.14 6.97
N ILE A 117 6.50 -2.86 8.06
CA ILE A 117 5.97 -2.31 9.31
C ILE A 117 7.15 -2.10 10.27
N LYS A 118 7.57 -0.84 10.44
CA LYS A 118 8.79 -0.46 11.17
C LYS A 118 8.91 -1.02 12.59
N ASP A 119 7.79 -1.17 13.29
CA ASP A 119 7.81 -1.59 14.71
C ASP A 119 7.93 -3.10 14.94
N LYS A 120 7.81 -3.93 13.88
CA LYS A 120 7.66 -5.39 14.07
C LYS A 120 8.54 -6.25 13.17
N ASP A 121 9.38 -5.66 12.31
CA ASP A 121 10.11 -6.37 11.25
C ASP A 121 9.20 -7.32 10.45
N LYS A 122 7.96 -6.83 10.20
CA LYS A 122 6.91 -7.56 9.50
C LYS A 122 6.70 -6.93 8.15
N VAL A 123 6.46 -7.77 7.16
CA VAL A 123 6.15 -7.37 5.79
C VAL A 123 4.75 -7.84 5.43
N ILE A 124 3.91 -6.92 4.98
CA ILE A 124 2.65 -7.23 4.31
C ILE A 124 2.93 -7.30 2.81
N SER A 125 2.63 -8.43 2.18
CA SER A 125 2.75 -8.60 0.73
C SER A 125 1.37 -8.74 0.10
N LEU A 126 1.07 -7.90 -0.89
CA LEU A 126 -0.19 -7.93 -1.64
C LEU A 126 0.12 -8.29 -3.09
N LYS A 127 -0.57 -9.27 -3.66
CA LYS A 127 -0.55 -9.52 -5.10
C LYS A 127 -1.63 -8.67 -5.76
N GLU A 128 -1.30 -7.92 -6.80
CA GLU A 128 -2.27 -7.16 -7.57
C GLU A 128 -2.61 -7.91 -8.87
N SER A 129 -3.90 -8.06 -9.14
CA SER A 129 -4.39 -8.65 -10.38
C SER A 129 -4.59 -7.52 -11.41
N ASN A 130 -3.94 -7.64 -12.58
CA ASN A 130 -4.10 -6.68 -13.69
C ASN A 130 -5.40 -6.92 -14.49
N ASN A 131 -6.23 -7.88 -14.08
CA ASN A 131 -7.50 -8.15 -14.71
C ASN A 131 -8.46 -7.01 -14.39
N LEU A 132 -8.78 -6.20 -15.41
CA LEU A 132 -9.96 -5.34 -15.39
C LEU A 132 -11.17 -6.24 -15.09
N ILE A 133 -11.71 -6.14 -13.87
CA ILE A 133 -13.01 -6.70 -13.58
C ILE A 133 -14.01 -5.86 -14.37
N SER A 134 -14.64 -6.46 -15.38
CA SER A 134 -15.58 -5.81 -16.28
C SER A 134 -16.87 -5.31 -15.61
N ASP A 135 -17.06 -5.58 -14.32
CA ASP A 135 -18.26 -5.28 -13.53
C ASP A 135 -18.00 -4.28 -12.38
N GLY A 136 -17.06 -3.34 -12.54
CA GLY A 136 -17.05 -2.11 -11.74
C GLY A 136 -16.44 -2.19 -10.32
N THR A 137 -15.75 -3.27 -9.96
CA THR A 137 -14.89 -3.30 -8.76
C THR A 137 -13.43 -3.40 -9.17
N THR A 138 -12.60 -2.44 -8.76
CA THR A 138 -11.15 -2.51 -8.96
C THR A 138 -10.62 -3.64 -8.07
N GLY A 139 -10.43 -4.82 -8.67
CA GLY A 139 -10.07 -6.04 -7.98
C GLY A 139 -8.65 -6.04 -7.46
N VAL A 140 -8.45 -5.54 -6.25
CA VAL A 140 -7.31 -5.99 -5.43
C VAL A 140 -7.68 -7.37 -4.91
N GLU A 141 -7.26 -8.43 -5.62
CA GLU A 141 -7.19 -9.75 -5.00
C GLU A 141 -6.08 -9.72 -3.96
N ILE A 142 -6.42 -9.38 -2.71
CA ILE A 142 -5.49 -9.63 -1.60
C ILE A 142 -5.35 -11.14 -1.50
N ILE A 143 -4.38 -11.70 -2.22
CA ILE A 143 -3.89 -13.04 -1.95
C ILE A 143 -3.17 -12.91 -0.62
N CYS A 144 -3.95 -13.08 0.45
CA CYS A 144 -3.45 -13.42 1.76
C CYS A 144 -2.68 -14.72 1.58
N ALA A 145 -1.39 -14.63 1.25
CA ALA A 145 -0.46 -15.75 1.30
C ALA A 145 -0.30 -16.15 2.76
N SER A 146 -1.33 -16.76 3.35
CA SER A 146 -1.36 -17.45 4.65
C SER A 146 -0.82 -16.68 5.87
N ARG A 147 -0.46 -15.39 5.73
CA ARG A 147 0.40 -14.67 6.68
C ARG A 147 0.18 -13.15 6.72
N CYS A 148 -0.98 -12.63 6.29
CA CYS A 148 -1.42 -11.31 6.74
C CYS A 148 -1.92 -11.42 8.19
N LEU A 149 -0.95 -11.56 9.10
CA LEU A 149 -1.15 -11.64 10.54
C LEU A 149 -1.06 -10.22 11.12
N TYR A 150 -2.19 -9.53 11.24
CA TYR A 150 -2.31 -8.60 12.35
C TYR A 150 -2.33 -9.46 13.63
N HIS A 151 -1.28 -9.30 14.44
CA HIS A 151 -1.00 -10.17 15.59
C HIS A 151 -1.72 -9.65 16.82
N ASN A 152 -2.70 -10.41 17.30
CA ASN A 152 -2.78 -10.80 18.70
C ASN A 152 -3.58 -12.11 18.83
N VAL A 153 -2.94 -13.17 19.36
CA VAL A 153 -3.52 -14.47 19.75
C VAL A 153 -4.13 -15.31 18.61
N GLY A 154 -3.32 -16.21 18.01
CA GLY A 154 -3.78 -17.24 17.04
C GLY A 154 -3.84 -16.79 15.58
N PRO A 155 -4.03 -17.72 14.62
CA PRO A 155 -4.37 -17.36 13.24
C PRO A 155 -5.77 -16.72 13.24
N PRO A 156 -5.95 -15.53 12.63
CA PRO A 156 -7.26 -14.92 12.51
C PRO A 156 -8.12 -15.76 11.57
N ASP A 157 -9.35 -16.07 12.00
CA ASP A 157 -10.34 -16.64 11.10
C ASP A 157 -10.80 -15.53 10.14
N THR A 158 -10.42 -15.64 8.87
CA THR A 158 -10.84 -14.69 7.82
C THR A 158 -11.92 -15.32 6.96
N TYR A 159 -13.06 -14.64 6.85
CA TYR A 159 -14.19 -15.07 6.02
C TYR A 159 -14.52 -14.03 4.97
N VAL A 160 -14.93 -14.48 3.79
CA VAL A 160 -15.46 -13.64 2.73
C VAL A 160 -16.97 -13.86 2.65
N LEU A 161 -17.73 -12.79 2.81
CA LEU A 161 -19.18 -12.81 2.79
C LEU A 161 -19.69 -11.90 1.68
N LYS A 162 -20.64 -12.40 0.88
CA LYS A 162 -21.41 -11.56 -0.02
C LYS A 162 -22.47 -10.85 0.83
N LEU A 163 -22.30 -9.55 1.02
CA LEU A 163 -23.19 -8.74 1.86
C LEU A 163 -23.61 -7.47 1.10
N PRO A 164 -24.55 -7.56 0.15
CA PRO A 164 -25.13 -6.39 -0.52
C PRO A 164 -25.82 -5.49 0.50
N TRP A 165 -25.67 -4.18 0.38
CA TRP A 165 -26.12 -3.23 1.41
C TRP A 165 -27.65 -3.24 1.55
N GLU A 166 -28.35 -3.47 0.44
CA GLU A 166 -29.80 -3.57 0.32
C GLU A 166 -30.37 -4.80 1.03
N GLU A 167 -29.55 -5.84 1.20
CA GLU A 167 -29.95 -7.12 1.80
C GLU A 167 -29.67 -7.17 3.31
N VAL A 168 -28.95 -6.20 3.87
CA VAL A 168 -28.61 -6.15 5.30
C VAL A 168 -29.86 -5.87 6.13
N ASN A 169 -30.30 -6.88 6.87
CA ASN A 169 -31.46 -6.83 7.74
C ASN A 169 -31.15 -7.51 9.09
N ILE A 170 -32.12 -7.49 10.02
CA ILE A 170 -31.95 -8.00 11.39
C ILE A 170 -31.55 -9.49 11.41
N GLU A 171 -32.11 -10.31 10.53
CA GLU A 171 -31.79 -11.74 10.47
C GLU A 171 -30.34 -11.96 10.02
N GLU A 172 -29.88 -11.21 9.02
CA GLU A 172 -28.47 -11.25 8.59
C GLU A 172 -27.54 -10.76 9.69
N CYS A 173 -27.89 -9.67 10.38
CA CYS A 173 -27.11 -9.19 11.52
C CYS A 173 -27.00 -10.24 12.64
N HIS A 174 -28.07 -10.99 12.92
CA HIS A 174 -28.03 -12.09 13.89
C HIS A 174 -27.11 -13.23 13.45
N LYS A 175 -27.03 -13.52 12.15
CA LYS A 175 -26.09 -14.51 11.60
C LYS A 175 -24.63 -14.03 11.69
N LEU A 176 -24.40 -12.73 11.48
CA LEU A 176 -23.07 -12.10 11.59
C LEU A 176 -22.58 -12.06 13.05
N GLY A 177 -23.50 -11.96 14.01
CA GLY A 177 -23.18 -11.96 15.44
C GLY A 177 -22.59 -10.65 15.91
N VAL A 178 -21.57 -10.72 16.77
CA VAL A 178 -20.95 -9.53 17.37
C VAL A 178 -19.89 -8.95 16.44
N ILE A 179 -20.02 -7.66 16.15
CA ILE A 179 -19.08 -6.89 15.34
C ILE A 179 -18.56 -5.75 16.21
N ASP A 180 -17.29 -5.77 16.60
CA ASP A 180 -16.71 -4.67 17.39
C ASP A 180 -16.47 -3.41 16.56
N SER A 181 -16.10 -3.58 15.28
CA SER A 181 -15.71 -2.48 14.41
C SER A 181 -16.07 -2.72 12.96
N ILE A 182 -16.54 -1.67 12.29
CA ILE A 182 -16.76 -1.63 10.85
C ILE A 182 -15.71 -0.69 10.25
N ILE A 183 -15.04 -1.16 9.20
CA ILE A 183 -14.12 -0.36 8.40
C ILE A 183 -14.59 -0.34 6.95
N ALA A 184 -14.53 0.81 6.31
CA ALA A 184 -14.86 0.97 4.90
C ALA A 184 -13.89 1.93 4.23
N ALA A 185 -13.51 1.65 2.99
CA ALA A 185 -12.62 2.50 2.21
C ALA A 185 -13.11 2.58 0.76
N ASP A 186 -13.07 3.79 0.19
CA ASP A 186 -13.44 4.06 -1.21
C ASP A 186 -14.84 3.56 -1.60
N ILE A 187 -15.83 3.71 -0.72
CA ILE A 187 -17.25 3.35 -0.98
C ILE A 187 -18.18 4.57 -1.10
N VAL A 188 -17.67 5.77 -0.89
CA VAL A 188 -18.45 7.03 -0.92
C VAL A 188 -18.20 7.73 -2.25
N TYR A 189 -18.87 7.26 -3.29
CA TYR A 189 -18.73 7.83 -4.64
C TYR A 189 -20.02 7.77 -5.49
N ASP A 190 -20.96 6.86 -5.16
CA ASP A 190 -22.23 6.71 -5.86
C ASP A 190 -23.39 7.10 -4.92
N GLU A 191 -24.07 8.21 -5.22
CA GLU A 191 -25.13 8.74 -4.36
C GLU A 191 -26.37 7.84 -4.31
N ASP A 192 -26.60 7.03 -5.35
CA ASP A 192 -27.74 6.10 -5.41
C ASP A 192 -27.60 4.99 -4.36
N SER A 193 -26.35 4.66 -4.00
CA SER A 193 -26.02 3.62 -3.02
C SER A 193 -26.11 4.07 -1.56
N PHE A 194 -26.18 5.38 -1.29
CA PHE A 194 -26.07 5.91 0.08
C PHE A 194 -27.23 5.50 0.98
N VAL A 195 -28.45 5.45 0.44
CA VAL A 195 -29.63 5.05 1.22
C VAL A 195 -29.48 3.61 1.72
N ALA A 196 -29.04 2.70 0.84
CA ALA A 196 -28.79 1.31 1.19
C ALA A 196 -27.63 1.18 2.19
N LEU A 197 -26.53 1.90 1.97
CA LEU A 197 -25.37 1.90 2.87
C LEU A 197 -25.72 2.36 4.29
N VAL A 198 -26.41 3.50 4.39
CA VAL A 198 -26.81 4.08 5.67
C VAL A 198 -27.82 3.17 6.39
N GLY A 199 -28.75 2.56 5.65
CA GLY A 199 -29.67 1.54 6.16
C GLY A 199 -28.94 0.32 6.72
N ALA A 200 -27.97 -0.22 5.99
CA ALA A 200 -27.14 -1.34 6.42
C ALA A 200 -26.36 -1.00 7.71
N LEU A 201 -25.69 0.16 7.75
CA LEU A 201 -24.98 0.62 8.94
C LEU A 201 -25.91 0.77 10.15
N LYS A 202 -27.12 1.29 9.95
CA LYS A 202 -28.12 1.41 11.00
C LYS A 202 -28.46 0.04 11.58
N CYS A 203 -28.74 -0.94 10.72
CA CYS A 203 -29.08 -2.30 11.15
C CYS A 203 -27.91 -2.98 11.88
N LEU A 204 -26.69 -2.89 11.33
CA LEU A 204 -25.49 -3.46 11.95
C LEU A 204 -25.19 -2.83 13.32
N THR A 205 -25.32 -1.50 13.44
CA THR A 205 -25.06 -0.80 14.70
C THR A 205 -26.10 -1.07 15.78
N GLU A 206 -27.35 -1.34 15.40
CA GLU A 206 -28.41 -1.78 16.31
C GLU A 206 -28.22 -3.22 16.79
N SER A 207 -27.91 -4.13 15.87
CA SER A 207 -28.00 -5.57 16.12
C SER A 207 -26.67 -6.24 16.49
N CYS A 208 -25.52 -5.68 16.07
CA CYS A 208 -24.22 -6.35 16.19
C CYS A 208 -23.31 -5.77 17.28
N SER A 209 -23.80 -4.90 18.16
CA SER A 209 -23.00 -4.25 19.23
C SER A 209 -21.78 -3.47 18.72
N VAL A 210 -21.92 -2.81 17.57
CA VAL A 210 -20.82 -2.07 16.92
C VAL A 210 -20.35 -0.91 17.80
N LYS A 211 -19.07 -0.94 18.17
CA LYS A 211 -18.44 0.10 19.01
C LYS A 211 -17.84 1.23 18.18
N ARG A 212 -17.43 0.93 16.95
CA ARG A 212 -16.72 1.88 16.09
C ARG A 212 -17.00 1.65 14.61
N VAL A 213 -17.25 2.72 13.88
CA VAL A 213 -17.35 2.71 12.42
C VAL A 213 -16.31 3.71 11.89
N ILE A 214 -15.36 3.26 11.06
CA ILE A 214 -14.34 4.13 10.45
C ILE A 214 -14.45 4.06 8.93
N PHE A 215 -14.55 5.22 8.30
CA PHE A 215 -14.56 5.35 6.85
C PHE A 215 -13.32 6.09 6.38
N SER A 216 -12.73 5.58 5.31
CA SER A 216 -11.71 6.27 4.52
C SER A 216 -12.33 6.72 3.20
N CYS A 217 -12.59 8.03 3.09
CA CYS A 217 -13.25 8.63 1.94
C CYS A 217 -12.24 9.30 1.02
N THR A 218 -12.09 8.77 -0.19
CA THR A 218 -11.35 9.44 -1.27
C THR A 218 -12.21 10.60 -1.78
N GLU A 219 -11.82 11.85 -1.51
CA GLU A 219 -12.58 13.03 -1.91
C GLU A 219 -12.32 13.38 -3.38
N ARG A 220 -12.97 12.63 -4.28
CA ARG A 220 -13.00 12.92 -5.73
C ARG A 220 -13.96 14.05 -6.07
N ASN A 221 -15.09 14.11 -5.35
CA ASN A 221 -16.08 15.18 -5.44
C ASN A 221 -16.51 15.60 -4.01
N PRO A 222 -16.19 16.83 -3.57
CA PRO A 222 -16.56 17.32 -2.25
C PRO A 222 -18.07 17.33 -1.98
N GLU A 223 -18.91 17.57 -2.99
CA GLU A 223 -20.37 17.62 -2.80
C GLU A 223 -20.96 16.22 -2.55
N THR A 224 -20.43 15.19 -3.20
CA THR A 224 -20.83 13.79 -2.97
C THR A 224 -20.52 13.35 -1.54
N LEU A 225 -19.32 13.68 -1.05
CA LEU A 225 -18.96 13.41 0.35
C LEU A 225 -19.87 14.17 1.32
N LYS A 226 -20.16 15.44 1.04
CA LYS A 226 -21.05 16.26 1.87
C LYS A 226 -22.49 15.71 1.88
N SER A 227 -23.01 15.27 0.73
CA SER A 227 -24.31 14.60 0.62
C SER A 227 -24.36 13.35 1.50
N PHE A 228 -23.32 12.50 1.43
CA PHE A 228 -23.20 11.32 2.30
C PHE A 228 -23.20 11.67 3.78
N LEU A 229 -22.38 12.65 4.21
CA LEU A 229 -22.31 13.08 5.60
C LEU A 229 -23.66 13.63 6.09
N LEU A 230 -24.42 14.34 5.24
CA LEU A 230 -25.77 14.79 5.60
C LEU A 230 -26.72 13.61 5.85
N GLN A 231 -26.70 12.58 4.99
CA GLN A 231 -27.52 11.38 5.18
C GLN A 231 -27.15 10.62 6.46
N MET A 232 -25.85 10.51 6.77
CA MET A 232 -25.37 9.92 8.03
C MET A 232 -25.93 10.67 9.25
N ASN A 233 -25.88 12.01 9.24
CA ASN A 233 -26.45 12.83 10.32
C ASN A 233 -27.96 12.64 10.45
N SER A 234 -28.71 12.60 9.33
CA SER A 234 -30.15 12.32 9.33
C SER A 234 -30.48 10.94 9.90
N ALA A 235 -29.58 9.97 9.76
CA ALA A 235 -29.68 8.65 10.35
C ALA A 235 -29.13 8.55 11.79
N SER A 236 -28.91 9.70 12.46
CA SER A 236 -28.43 9.80 13.85
C SER A 236 -27.00 9.29 14.06
N PHE A 237 -26.17 9.31 13.02
CA PHE A 237 -24.73 9.12 13.15
C PHE A 237 -24.01 10.46 13.31
N PHE A 238 -23.33 10.64 14.43
CA PHE A 238 -22.38 11.73 14.63
C PHE A 238 -21.03 11.36 14.00
N GLN A 239 -20.49 12.28 13.21
CA GLN A 239 -19.18 12.14 12.58
C GLN A 239 -18.10 12.91 13.33
N GLN A 240 -16.94 12.30 13.45
CA GLN A 240 -15.70 12.95 13.87
C GLN A 240 -14.67 12.73 12.78
N GLU A 241 -14.17 13.81 12.20
CA GLU A 241 -13.01 13.74 11.30
C GLU A 241 -11.76 13.36 12.11
N LEU A 242 -10.99 12.40 11.59
CA LEU A 242 -9.78 11.88 12.19
C LEU A 242 -8.56 12.41 11.46
N GLU A 243 -7.44 12.51 12.18
CA GLU A 243 -6.16 12.86 11.58
C GLU A 243 -5.69 11.75 10.63
N ILE A 244 -5.20 12.14 9.46
CA ILE A 244 -4.61 11.23 8.49
C ILE A 244 -3.25 10.78 9.04
N PRO A 245 -3.00 9.46 9.16
CA PRO A 245 -1.70 8.96 9.57
C PRO A 245 -0.60 9.42 8.60
N VAL A 246 0.55 9.80 9.15
CA VAL A 246 1.76 10.03 8.34
C VAL A 246 2.18 8.76 7.60
N GLN A 247 2.75 8.92 6.40
CA GLN A 247 3.19 7.82 5.51
C GLN A 247 4.44 7.07 6.02
N ASN A 248 4.35 6.49 7.23
CA ASN A 248 5.49 5.86 7.90
C ASN A 248 5.75 4.42 7.43
N ASN A 249 4.68 3.64 7.21
CA ASN A 249 4.77 2.22 6.83
C ASN A 249 4.29 2.00 5.38
N PHE A 250 3.16 2.61 5.02
CA PHE A 250 2.60 2.56 3.68
C PHE A 250 2.98 3.85 2.95
N ILE A 251 3.29 3.72 1.66
CA ILE A 251 3.44 4.86 0.75
C ILE A 251 2.23 4.82 -0.18
N TRP A 252 1.50 5.93 -0.25
CA TRP A 252 0.31 6.03 -1.09
C TRP A 252 0.30 7.37 -1.84
N PRO A 253 -0.33 7.42 -3.02
CA PRO A 253 -0.50 8.67 -3.76
C PRO A 253 -1.27 9.71 -2.93
N THR A 254 -0.84 10.98 -2.99
CA THR A 254 -1.48 12.11 -2.28
C THR A 254 -2.11 13.12 -3.23
N ASP A 255 -2.25 12.76 -4.51
CA ASP A 255 -2.85 13.57 -5.56
C ASP A 255 -4.34 13.80 -5.30
N THR A 256 -5.04 12.79 -4.81
CA THR A 256 -6.44 12.89 -4.41
C THR A 256 -6.54 12.88 -2.88
N PRO A 257 -7.16 13.89 -2.25
CA PRO A 257 -7.26 13.95 -0.80
C PRO A 257 -8.09 12.79 -0.24
N VAL A 258 -7.63 12.25 0.89
CA VAL A 258 -8.35 11.21 1.64
C VAL A 258 -8.77 11.81 2.97
N LYS A 259 -10.05 11.68 3.33
CA LYS A 259 -10.57 12.09 4.64
C LYS A 259 -10.98 10.87 5.45
N LEU A 260 -10.59 10.84 6.72
CA LEU A 260 -10.95 9.77 7.64
C LEU A 260 -12.08 10.24 8.56
N PHE A 261 -13.12 9.43 8.70
CA PHE A 261 -14.25 9.72 9.59
C PHE A 261 -14.50 8.56 10.54
N SER A 262 -14.66 8.87 11.82
CA SER A 262 -15.27 7.97 12.80
C SER A 262 -16.74 8.33 12.94
N PHE A 263 -17.62 7.34 12.80
CA PHE A 263 -19.04 7.49 13.07
C PHE A 263 -19.41 6.83 14.39
N LYS A 264 -20.20 7.53 15.19
CA LYS A 264 -20.85 7.00 16.39
C LYS A 264 -22.32 7.30 16.31
N ARG A 265 -23.14 6.30 16.60
CA ARG A 265 -24.58 6.48 16.61
C ARG A 265 -25.04 7.04 17.95
N SER A 266 -25.93 8.04 17.92
CA SER A 266 -26.69 8.40 19.11
C SER A 266 -27.77 7.35 19.31
N LEU A 267 -27.72 6.65 20.45
CA LEU A 267 -28.83 5.83 20.94
C LEU A 267 -29.97 6.73 21.41
#